data_AF-A0A6J8A912-F1
#
_entry.id   AF-A0A6J8A912-F1
#
_cell.length_a   1.000
_cell.length_b   1.000
_cell.length_c   1.000
_cell.angle_alpha   90.00
_cell.angle_beta   90.00
_cell.angle_gamma   90.00
#
_symmetry.space_group_name_H-M   'P 1'
#
loop_
_entity.id
_entity.type
_entity.pdbx_description
1 polymer ?
#
loop_
_entity_poly.entity_id
_entity_poly.type
_entity_poly.pdbx_seq_one_letter_code
_entity_poly.pdbx_strand_id
1 'polypeptide(L)'
;MFTILKSDCEFVQWIKFSNLFKKCSSLLIGCIYLPPENSKYNSPDAYLDIEAEMLDLFDSNMQYFWIGDFNSRVGVTADFVEPDDNLFDILKNNNCQLRESIHVVDILRRLNIPLSRCSEDKGRPNSLGLKLINFCKDNGIFILNGRVDKNANCGKKTCKNASLIDYAIASPELFSYIS
;
A
#
# COMPACT_ATOMS: atom_id res chain seq x y z
N MET A 1 12.75 -17.98 -8.04
CA MET A 1 12.51 -17.83 -9.50
C MET A 1 11.41 -16.79 -9.67
N PHE A 2 11.46 -15.95 -10.71
CA PHE A 2 10.40 -14.97 -10.97
C PHE A 2 9.66 -15.28 -12.28
N THR A 3 8.41 -14.89 -12.34
CA THR A 3 7.53 -15.02 -13.52
C THR A 3 6.81 -13.70 -13.74
N ILE A 4 6.79 -13.22 -14.98
CA ILE A 4 5.98 -12.06 -15.38
C ILE A 4 4.58 -12.59 -15.71
N LEU A 5 3.55 -12.04 -15.06
CA LEU A 5 2.16 -12.44 -15.31
C LEU A 5 1.55 -11.51 -16.36
N LYS A 6 0.64 -12.04 -17.18
CA LYS A 6 -0.14 -11.20 -18.08
C LYS A 6 -1.06 -10.30 -17.24
N SER A 7 -1.14 -9.02 -17.61
CA SER A 7 -2.09 -8.07 -17.07
C SER A 7 -2.99 -7.59 -18.21
N ASP A 8 -4.28 -7.54 -17.93
CA ASP A 8 -5.33 -6.92 -18.75
C ASP A 8 -5.53 -5.44 -18.36
N CYS A 9 -5.03 -5.02 -17.18
CA CYS A 9 -4.95 -3.63 -16.74
C CYS A 9 -3.71 -2.93 -17.32
N GLU A 10 -3.89 -1.82 -18.03
CA GLU A 10 -2.78 -1.08 -18.63
C GLU A 10 -1.89 -0.33 -17.62
N PHE A 11 -2.32 -0.23 -16.36
CA PHE A 11 -1.67 0.55 -15.31
C PHE A 11 -0.72 -0.25 -14.42
N VAL A 12 -0.75 -1.58 -14.49
CA VAL A 12 0.05 -2.46 -13.62
C VAL A 12 0.70 -3.58 -14.42
N GLN A 13 1.95 -3.87 -14.11
CA GLN A 13 2.62 -5.09 -14.56
C GLN A 13 2.94 -5.96 -13.35
N TRP A 14 2.41 -7.18 -13.33
CA TRP A 14 2.60 -8.12 -12.24
C TRP A 14 3.84 -8.99 -12.43
N ILE A 15 4.61 -9.15 -11.34
CA ILE A 15 5.77 -10.03 -11.27
C ILE A 15 5.64 -10.89 -10.02
N LYS A 16 5.56 -12.21 -10.20
CA LYS A 16 5.50 -13.18 -9.11
C LYS A 16 6.86 -13.78 -8.85
N PHE A 17 7.33 -13.70 -7.61
CA PHE A 17 8.53 -14.37 -7.13
C PHE A 17 8.15 -15.54 -6.23
N SER A 18 8.65 -16.72 -6.52
CA SER A 18 8.43 -17.91 -5.71
C SER A 18 9.67 -18.30 -4.91
N ASN A 19 9.43 -18.82 -3.70
CA ASN A 19 10.44 -19.31 -2.76
C ASN A 19 11.43 -18.25 -2.28
N LEU A 20 10.96 -17.01 -2.06
CA LEU A 20 11.79 -15.90 -1.59
C LEU A 20 12.13 -16.01 -0.10
N PHE A 21 11.16 -16.40 0.73
CA PHE A 21 11.31 -16.40 2.18
C PHE A 21 11.03 -17.79 2.73
N LYS A 22 11.81 -18.24 3.73
CA LYS A 22 11.59 -19.56 4.36
C LYS A 22 10.20 -19.73 4.99
N LYS A 23 9.48 -18.63 5.25
CA LYS A 23 8.11 -18.61 5.81
C LYS A 23 7.04 -18.08 4.84
N CYS A 24 7.41 -17.49 3.71
CA CYS A 24 6.46 -16.93 2.75
C CYS A 24 6.70 -17.55 1.38
N SER A 25 5.66 -18.21 0.87
CA SER A 25 5.74 -19.07 -0.31
C SER A 25 6.01 -18.28 -1.59
N SER A 26 5.44 -17.07 -1.72
CA SER A 26 5.62 -16.21 -2.88
C SER A 26 5.32 -14.74 -2.58
N LEU A 27 5.98 -13.83 -3.31
CA LEU A 27 5.75 -12.39 -3.32
C LEU A 27 5.18 -12.01 -4.69
N LEU A 28 4.07 -11.28 -4.70
CA LEU A 28 3.54 -10.64 -5.91
C LEU A 28 3.87 -9.16 -5.88
N ILE A 29 4.49 -8.68 -6.95
CA ILE A 29 4.85 -7.28 -7.12
C ILE A 29 4.01 -6.69 -8.26
N GLY A 30 3.25 -5.65 -7.96
CA GLY A 30 2.60 -4.79 -8.96
C GLY A 30 3.47 -3.57 -9.27
N CYS A 31 4.05 -3.52 -10.46
CA CYS A 31 4.76 -2.34 -10.94
C CYS A 31 3.76 -1.38 -11.58
N ILE A 32 3.53 -0.23 -10.95
CA ILE A 32 2.44 0.70 -11.30
C ILE A 32 2.97 1.92 -12.06
N TYR A 33 2.22 2.32 -13.09
CA TYR A 33 2.30 3.64 -13.67
C TYR A 33 0.89 4.20 -13.90
N LEU A 34 0.52 5.22 -13.13
CA LEU A 34 -0.73 5.95 -13.32
C LEU A 34 -0.44 7.28 -14.02
N PRO A 35 -1.11 7.59 -15.15
CA PRO A 35 -0.96 8.88 -15.79
C PRO A 35 -1.40 10.04 -14.88
N PRO A 36 -0.77 11.22 -14.97
CA PRO A 36 -1.21 12.40 -14.23
C PRO A 36 -2.66 12.77 -14.55
N GLU A 37 -3.38 13.40 -13.60
CA GLU A 37 -4.81 13.73 -13.74
C GLU A 37 -5.19 14.49 -15.02
N ASN A 38 -4.29 15.34 -15.51
CA ASN A 38 -4.48 16.16 -16.70
C ASN A 38 -4.06 15.45 -18.01
N SER A 39 -3.63 14.18 -17.93
CA SER A 39 -3.27 13.38 -19.08
C SER A 39 -4.52 12.85 -19.77
N LYS A 40 -4.49 12.76 -21.11
CA LYS A 40 -5.53 12.07 -21.89
C LYS A 40 -5.62 10.57 -21.62
N TYR A 41 -4.61 10.00 -20.97
CA TYR A 41 -4.56 8.57 -20.59
C TYR A 41 -5.01 8.35 -19.13
N ASN A 42 -5.37 9.40 -18.40
CA ASN A 42 -5.88 9.24 -17.05
C ASN A 42 -7.23 8.51 -17.07
N SER A 43 -7.33 7.40 -16.35
CA SER A 43 -8.60 6.69 -16.14
C SER A 43 -9.09 6.94 -14.71
N PRO A 44 -10.37 7.35 -14.53
CA PRO A 44 -10.94 7.45 -13.19
C PRO A 44 -11.05 6.08 -12.51
N ASP A 45 -11.06 4.99 -13.28
CA ASP A 45 -11.28 3.63 -12.80
C ASP A 45 -9.97 2.85 -12.63
N ALA A 46 -8.81 3.49 -12.82
CA ALA A 46 -7.50 2.82 -12.78
C ALA A 46 -7.26 2.00 -11.50
N TYR A 47 -7.70 2.50 -10.34
CA TYR A 47 -7.60 1.73 -9.09
C TYR A 47 -8.57 0.55 -9.04
N LEU A 48 -9.79 0.70 -9.58
CA LEU A 48 -10.77 -0.39 -9.67
C LEU A 48 -10.26 -1.50 -10.61
N ASP A 49 -9.64 -1.13 -11.73
CA ASP A 49 -9.05 -2.07 -12.68
C ASP A 49 -7.90 -2.87 -12.03
N ILE A 50 -7.06 -2.20 -11.22
CA ILE A 50 -6.00 -2.86 -10.44
C ILE A 50 -6.61 -3.80 -9.39
N GLU A 51 -7.65 -3.36 -8.67
CA GLU A 51 -8.34 -4.19 -7.67
C GLU A 51 -9.00 -5.42 -8.29
N ALA A 52 -9.59 -5.29 -9.48
CA ALA A 52 -10.17 -6.41 -10.21
C ALA A 52 -9.13 -7.51 -10.49
N GLU A 53 -7.93 -7.13 -10.94
CA GLU A 53 -6.85 -8.11 -11.14
C GLU A 53 -6.31 -8.68 -9.83
N MET A 54 -6.30 -7.89 -8.75
CA MET A 54 -5.93 -8.40 -7.43
C MET A 54 -6.85 -9.54 -7.01
N LEU A 55 -8.16 -9.44 -7.24
CA LEU A 55 -9.10 -10.50 -6.90
C LEU A 55 -8.78 -11.84 -7.59
N ASP A 56 -8.31 -11.78 -8.84
CA ASP A 56 -7.95 -12.97 -9.61
C ASP A 56 -6.59 -13.55 -9.23
N LEU A 57 -5.67 -12.72 -8.75
CA LEU A 57 -4.28 -13.09 -8.46
C LEU A 57 -4.02 -13.40 -6.98
N PHE A 58 -4.92 -12.98 -6.08
CA PHE A 58 -4.70 -13.05 -4.65
C PHE A 58 -4.86 -14.47 -4.11
N ASP A 59 -3.84 -14.91 -3.38
CA ASP A 59 -3.78 -16.14 -2.61
C ASP A 59 -3.39 -15.82 -1.17
N SER A 60 -4.12 -16.41 -0.21
CA SER A 60 -3.85 -16.33 1.23
C SER A 60 -2.39 -16.59 1.66
N ASN A 61 -1.62 -17.34 0.87
CA ASN A 61 -0.22 -17.70 1.18
C ASN A 61 0.82 -16.78 0.53
N MET A 62 0.37 -15.69 -0.09
CA MET A 62 1.22 -14.74 -0.80
C MET A 62 1.32 -13.40 -0.07
N GLN A 63 2.43 -12.73 -0.27
CA GLN A 63 2.64 -11.35 0.17
C GLN A 63 2.55 -10.42 -1.03
N TYR A 64 2.13 -9.18 -0.78
CA TYR A 64 1.84 -8.24 -1.84
C TYR A 64 2.65 -6.96 -1.66
N PHE A 65 3.14 -6.47 -2.79
CA PHE A 65 3.94 -5.28 -2.85
C PHE A 65 3.59 -4.50 -4.12
N TRP A 66 3.43 -3.20 -4.00
CA TRP A 66 3.23 -2.32 -5.15
C TRP A 66 4.31 -1.27 -5.15
N ILE A 67 4.82 -0.97 -6.34
CA ILE A 67 5.86 0.03 -6.51
C ILE A 67 5.70 0.75 -7.85
N GLY A 68 5.94 2.06 -7.85
CA GLY A 68 6.01 2.82 -9.09
C GLY A 68 5.51 4.25 -8.94
N ASP A 69 5.23 4.88 -10.07
CA ASP A 69 4.73 6.25 -10.15
C ASP A 69 3.20 6.24 -10.19
N PHE A 70 2.60 6.63 -9.08
CA PHE A 70 1.15 6.69 -8.97
C PHE A 70 0.58 8.04 -9.43
N ASN A 71 1.42 9.06 -9.67
CA ASN A 71 0.99 10.46 -9.85
C ASN A 71 -0.03 10.94 -8.78
N SER A 72 -0.03 10.29 -7.63
CA SER A 72 -0.97 10.45 -6.53
C SER A 72 -0.30 11.24 -5.42
N ARG A 73 -0.75 12.47 -5.18
CA ARG A 73 -0.25 13.25 -4.04
C ARG A 73 -1.14 12.97 -2.85
N VAL A 74 -0.59 12.38 -1.79
CA VAL A 74 -1.37 12.05 -0.58
C VAL A 74 -1.03 12.89 0.65
N GLY A 75 -0.06 13.80 0.55
CA GLY A 75 0.30 14.70 1.65
C GLY A 75 0.71 13.93 2.91
N VAL A 76 0.01 14.17 4.03
CA VAL A 76 0.12 13.40 5.29
C VAL A 76 -1.15 12.61 5.63
N THR A 77 -2.06 12.46 4.67
CA THR A 77 -3.31 11.73 4.86
C THR A 77 -3.04 10.29 5.30
N ALA A 78 -3.77 9.85 6.33
CA ALA A 78 -3.74 8.49 6.84
C ALA A 78 -4.33 7.51 5.81
N ASP A 79 -3.59 6.44 5.56
CA ASP A 79 -3.90 5.30 4.68
C ASP A 79 -4.44 4.09 5.46
N PHE A 80 -4.83 4.30 6.71
CA PHE A 80 -5.46 3.30 7.57
C PHE A 80 -6.78 3.82 8.11
N VAL A 81 -7.65 2.90 8.52
CA VAL A 81 -8.87 3.23 9.24
C VAL A 81 -8.51 3.39 10.72
N GLU A 82 -8.72 4.58 11.27
CA GLU A 82 -8.59 4.82 12.71
C GLU A 82 -9.63 3.97 13.43
N PRO A 83 -9.24 3.03 14.29
CA PRO A 83 -10.20 2.21 14.97
C PRO A 83 -10.78 3.02 16.14
N ASP A 84 -12.10 3.10 16.22
CA ASP A 84 -12.82 3.78 17.29
C ASP A 84 -12.47 3.14 18.65
N ASP A 85 -12.14 3.95 19.66
CA ASP A 85 -11.76 3.49 21.00
C ASP A 85 -12.87 2.64 21.64
N ASN A 86 -14.14 2.95 21.39
CA ASN A 86 -15.27 2.14 21.88
C ASN A 86 -15.38 0.79 21.15
N LEU A 87 -14.98 0.77 19.88
CA LEU A 87 -14.98 -0.44 19.06
C LEU A 87 -13.86 -1.38 19.52
N PHE A 88 -12.66 -0.87 19.82
CA PHE A 88 -11.55 -1.67 20.35
C PHE A 88 -11.91 -2.52 21.59
N ASP A 89 -12.66 -1.95 22.53
CA ASP A 89 -13.05 -2.63 23.76
C ASP A 89 -14.15 -3.68 23.54
N ILE A 90 -15.07 -3.45 22.60
CA ILE A 90 -16.08 -4.43 22.19
C ILE A 90 -15.45 -5.58 21.39
N LEU A 91 -14.40 -5.30 20.62
CA LEU A 91 -13.74 -6.23 19.71
C LEU A 91 -12.78 -7.20 20.39
N LYS A 92 -12.08 -6.80 21.47
CA LYS A 92 -11.29 -7.74 22.28
C LYS A 92 -12.12 -8.91 22.79
N ASN A 93 -13.43 -8.72 22.92
CA ASN A 93 -14.37 -9.69 23.45
C ASN A 93 -15.10 -10.52 22.36
N ASN A 94 -14.98 -10.20 21.07
CA ASN A 94 -15.71 -10.87 19.98
C ASN A 94 -14.78 -11.38 18.85
N ASN A 95 -14.97 -12.63 18.42
CA ASN A 95 -14.16 -13.31 17.40
C ASN A 95 -14.65 -13.03 15.96
N CYS A 96 -14.58 -11.79 15.46
CA CYS A 96 -14.93 -11.50 14.06
C CYS A 96 -13.90 -10.60 13.35
N GLN A 97 -14.11 -10.44 12.04
CA GLN A 97 -13.24 -9.87 10.99
C GLN A 97 -12.38 -8.64 11.35
N LEU A 98 -12.75 -7.85 12.37
CA LEU A 98 -11.92 -6.74 12.87
C LEU A 98 -10.65 -7.17 13.62
N ARG A 99 -10.43 -8.47 13.84
CA ARG A 99 -9.15 -9.02 14.29
C ARG A 99 -8.00 -8.62 13.37
N GLU A 100 -8.25 -8.47 12.07
CA GLU A 100 -7.22 -8.10 11.09
C GLU A 100 -6.73 -6.66 11.29
N SER A 101 -7.61 -5.68 11.45
CA SER A 101 -7.21 -4.29 11.73
C SER A 101 -6.39 -4.19 13.03
N ILE A 102 -6.78 -4.93 14.07
CA ILE A 102 -6.03 -5.03 15.34
C ILE A 102 -4.67 -5.70 15.10
N HIS A 103 -4.65 -6.80 14.34
CA HIS A 103 -3.45 -7.55 14.01
C HIS A 103 -2.42 -6.69 13.29
N VAL A 104 -2.84 -5.82 12.36
CA VAL A 104 -1.92 -4.92 11.67
C VAL A 104 -1.29 -3.90 12.61
N VAL A 105 -2.09 -3.25 13.46
CA VAL A 105 -1.57 -2.29 14.45
C VAL A 105 -0.58 -2.96 15.38
N ASP A 106 -0.85 -4.20 15.81
CA ASP A 106 0.04 -4.99 16.64
C ASP A 106 1.34 -5.38 15.92
N ILE A 107 1.27 -5.74 14.62
CA ILE A 107 2.47 -5.98 13.79
C ILE A 107 3.34 -4.73 13.75
N LEU A 108 2.77 -3.58 13.40
CA LEU A 108 3.53 -2.32 13.27
C LEU A 108 4.14 -1.91 14.61
N ARG A 109 3.38 -1.99 15.71
CA ARG A 109 3.89 -1.70 17.07
C ARG A 109 5.05 -2.62 17.45
N ARG A 110 4.92 -3.94 17.22
CA ARG A 110 5.96 -4.92 17.55
C ARG A 110 7.24 -4.66 16.75
N LEU A 111 7.12 -4.21 15.51
CA LEU A 111 8.25 -3.88 14.65
C LEU A 111 8.77 -2.45 14.85
N ASN A 112 8.20 -1.69 15.79
CA ASN A 112 8.52 -0.27 16.04
C ASN A 112 8.35 0.61 14.79
N ILE A 113 7.33 0.33 13.99
CA ILE A 113 7.00 1.05 12.76
C ILE A 113 5.86 2.03 13.06
N PRO A 114 5.98 3.31 12.68
CA PRO A 114 4.96 4.29 12.99
C PRO A 114 3.68 4.01 12.20
N LEU A 115 2.54 4.05 12.90
CA LEU A 115 1.22 3.91 12.29
C LEU A 115 0.97 5.05 11.29
N SER A 116 1.25 6.29 11.69
CA SER A 116 1.20 7.46 10.80
C SER A 116 2.54 7.68 10.10
N ARG A 117 2.54 7.74 8.77
CA ARG A 117 3.75 8.04 7.98
C ARG A 117 4.16 9.52 8.10
N CYS A 118 5.44 9.78 7.90
CA CYS A 118 5.96 11.12 7.66
C CYS A 118 6.05 11.42 6.15
N SER A 119 5.96 12.69 5.77
CA SER A 119 6.19 13.13 4.40
C SER A 119 6.67 14.58 4.35
N GLU A 120 7.63 14.88 3.48
CA GLU A 120 8.07 16.23 3.14
C GLU A 120 7.11 16.93 2.16
N ASP A 121 6.30 16.17 1.41
CA ASP A 121 5.21 16.74 0.63
C ASP A 121 4.02 16.99 1.55
N LYS A 122 3.90 18.24 2.04
CA LYS A 122 2.76 18.69 2.85
C LYS A 122 1.62 19.26 1.99
N GLY A 123 1.68 19.08 0.67
CA GLY A 123 0.63 19.53 -0.24
C GLY A 123 -0.72 18.85 0.05
N ARG A 124 -1.80 19.51 -0.40
CA ARG A 124 -3.13 18.91 -0.35
C ARG A 124 -3.18 17.69 -1.27
N PRO A 125 -3.91 16.62 -0.87
CA PRO A 125 -4.11 15.50 -1.76
C PRO A 125 -4.80 15.90 -3.06
N ASN A 126 -4.40 15.29 -4.17
CA ASN A 126 -5.15 15.36 -5.43
C ASN A 126 -6.21 14.25 -5.48
N SER A 127 -7.04 14.21 -6.53
CA SER A 127 -8.11 13.22 -6.67
C SER A 127 -7.56 11.78 -6.76
N LEU A 128 -6.46 11.57 -7.48
CA LEU A 128 -5.76 10.27 -7.52
C LEU A 128 -5.20 9.90 -6.14
N GLY A 129 -4.69 10.87 -5.40
CA GLY A 129 -4.22 10.69 -4.03
C GLY A 129 -5.33 10.26 -3.08
N LEU A 130 -6.53 10.84 -3.16
CA LEU A 130 -7.67 10.40 -2.37
C LEU A 130 -8.08 8.96 -2.71
N LYS A 131 -8.05 8.60 -3.99
CA LYS A 131 -8.31 7.22 -4.45
C LYS A 131 -7.24 6.25 -3.95
N LEU A 132 -5.96 6.63 -3.97
CA LEU A 132 -4.86 5.83 -3.40
C LEU A 132 -5.09 5.56 -1.91
N ILE A 133 -5.51 6.57 -1.17
CA ILE A 133 -5.80 6.42 0.26
C ILE A 133 -6.95 5.44 0.50
N ASN A 134 -8.01 5.50 -0.31
CA ASN A 134 -9.11 4.55 -0.22
C ASN A 134 -8.66 3.14 -0.60
N PHE A 135 -7.95 2.98 -1.73
CA PHE A 135 -7.34 1.72 -2.14
C PHE A 135 -6.50 1.09 -1.02
N CYS A 136 -5.69 1.88 -0.30
CA CYS A 136 -4.93 1.40 0.85
C CYS A 136 -5.82 0.91 2.01
N LYS A 137 -6.84 1.71 2.37
CA LYS A 137 -7.76 1.39 3.47
C LYS A 137 -8.61 0.16 3.17
N ASP A 138 -9.16 0.09 1.96
CA ASP A 138 -10.09 -0.94 1.53
C ASP A 138 -9.40 -2.30 1.41
N ASN A 139 -8.10 -2.30 1.06
CA ASN A 139 -7.31 -3.52 0.91
C ASN A 139 -6.39 -3.82 2.12
N GLY A 140 -6.41 -2.99 3.17
CA GLY A 140 -5.58 -3.18 4.36
C GLY A 140 -4.06 -3.16 4.09
N ILE A 141 -3.62 -2.34 3.14
CA ILE A 141 -2.21 -2.20 2.73
C ILE A 141 -1.67 -0.80 3.05
N PHE A 142 -0.35 -0.68 3.18
CA PHE A 142 0.27 0.51 3.78
C PHE A 142 1.39 1.08 2.93
N ILE A 143 1.42 2.41 2.81
CA ILE A 143 2.48 3.14 2.14
C ILE A 143 3.78 3.06 2.97
N LEU A 144 4.87 2.57 2.39
CA LEU A 144 6.14 2.44 3.08
C LEU A 144 6.90 3.76 3.19
N ASN A 145 6.72 4.66 2.23
CA ASN A 145 7.39 5.95 2.19
C ASN A 145 7.11 6.74 3.47
N GLY A 146 8.17 7.05 4.21
CA GLY A 146 8.07 7.77 5.49
C GLY A 146 7.91 6.89 6.73
N ARG A 147 7.78 5.56 6.57
CA ARG A 147 7.65 4.61 7.69
C ARG A 147 8.91 3.79 7.97
N VAL A 148 9.62 3.36 6.93
CA VAL A 148 10.70 2.38 7.03
C VAL A 148 12.00 2.84 6.36
N ASP A 149 13.09 2.13 6.66
CA ASP A 149 14.45 2.33 6.13
C ASP A 149 14.97 3.78 6.32
N LYS A 150 15.97 4.22 5.55
CA LYS A 150 16.54 5.57 5.49
C LYS A 150 15.53 6.68 5.21
N ASN A 151 14.31 6.32 4.79
CA ASN A 151 13.21 7.25 4.56
C ASN A 151 12.26 7.36 5.77
N ALA A 152 12.45 6.57 6.83
CA ALA A 152 11.69 6.66 8.06
C ALA A 152 11.75 8.10 8.60
N ASN A 153 10.60 8.61 9.04
CA ASN A 153 10.42 9.95 9.60
C ASN A 153 10.63 11.14 8.65
N CYS A 154 11.01 10.91 7.38
CA CYS A 154 11.14 11.98 6.39
C CYS A 154 10.05 11.88 5.31
N GLY A 155 9.99 10.74 4.59
CA GLY A 155 9.13 10.60 3.41
C GLY A 155 9.45 11.63 2.32
N LYS A 156 10.68 11.52 1.78
CA LYS A 156 11.23 12.46 0.80
C LYS A 156 10.39 12.55 -0.47
N LYS A 157 10.45 13.71 -1.11
CA LYS A 157 9.85 13.95 -2.43
C LYS A 157 10.59 13.15 -3.50
N THR A 158 9.85 12.64 -4.48
CA THR A 158 10.38 11.77 -5.54
C THR A 158 10.29 12.43 -6.91
N CYS A 159 9.40 13.41 -7.09
CA CYS A 159 9.25 14.14 -8.34
C CYS A 159 9.73 15.58 -8.19
N LYS A 160 10.87 15.89 -8.86
CA LYS A 160 11.45 17.24 -9.03
C LYS A 160 11.58 18.05 -7.73
N ASN A 161 11.82 17.40 -6.59
CA ASN A 161 11.80 18.02 -5.26
C ASN A 161 10.50 18.82 -4.94
N ALA A 162 9.43 18.56 -5.67
CA ALA A 162 8.15 19.25 -5.57
C ALA A 162 7.11 18.39 -4.86
N SER A 163 7.03 17.11 -5.20
CA SER A 163 6.01 16.19 -4.70
C SER A 163 6.54 14.78 -4.45
N LEU A 164 5.86 14.04 -3.58
CA LEU A 164 6.01 12.60 -3.42
C LEU A 164 4.85 11.94 -4.18
N ILE A 165 5.18 11.16 -5.20
CA ILE A 165 4.23 10.45 -6.06
C ILE A 165 4.66 9.02 -6.40
N ASP A 166 5.93 8.70 -6.18
CA ASP A 166 6.47 7.36 -6.33
C ASP A 166 6.38 6.65 -4.98
N TYR A 167 5.55 5.61 -4.91
CA TYR A 167 5.31 4.89 -3.67
C TYR A 167 5.81 3.46 -3.75
N ALA A 168 6.25 2.97 -2.60
CA ALA A 168 6.27 1.55 -2.29
C ALA A 168 5.14 1.29 -1.28
N ILE A 169 4.33 0.27 -1.52
CA ILE A 169 3.14 -0.07 -0.71
C ILE A 169 3.20 -1.58 -0.45
N ALA A 170 2.83 -2.01 0.75
CA ALA A 170 2.98 -3.41 1.15
C ALA A 170 1.82 -3.93 2.01
N SER A 171 1.62 -5.24 1.96
CA SER A 171 0.85 -5.95 2.97
C SER A 171 1.55 -5.87 4.35
N PRO A 172 0.78 -5.86 5.45
CA PRO A 172 1.30 -5.74 6.82
C PRO A 172 2.39 -6.74 7.18
N GLU A 173 2.27 -8.00 6.75
CA GLU A 173 3.22 -9.04 7.11
C GLU A 173 4.57 -8.84 6.42
N LEU A 174 4.59 -8.16 5.26
CA LEU A 174 5.82 -7.88 4.53
C LEU A 174 6.75 -6.94 5.31
N PHE A 175 6.21 -6.10 6.22
CA PHE A 175 7.01 -5.23 7.08
C PHE A 175 8.05 -6.00 7.89
N SER A 176 7.76 -7.25 8.29
CA SER A 176 8.69 -8.09 9.04
C SER A 176 9.97 -8.50 8.28
N TYR A 177 10.01 -8.26 6.96
CA TYR A 177 11.15 -8.56 6.11
C TYR A 177 11.91 -7.31 5.65
N ILE A 178 11.35 -6.12 5.84
CA ILE A 178 11.89 -4.85 5.32
C ILE A 178 12.22 -3.82 6.41
N SER A 179 11.84 -4.10 7.66
CA SER A 179 12.15 -3.28 8.85
C SER A 179 13.51 -3.59 9.45
#